data_AF-A0A1G2Q8I5-F1
#
_entry.id   AF-A0A1G2Q8I5-F1
#
_cell.length_a   1.000
_cell.length_b   1.000
_cell.length_c   1.000
_cell.angle_alpha   90.00
_cell.angle_beta   90.00
_cell.angle_gamma   90.00
#
_symmetry.space_group_name_H-M   'P 1'
#
loop_
_entity.id
_entity.type
_entity.pdbx_description
1 polymer ?
#
loop_
_entity_poly.entity_id
_entity_poly.type
_entity_poly.pdbx_seq_one_letter_code
_entity_poly.pdbx_strand_id
1 'polypeptide(L)'
;MKAEEKKPVSEETKASTEAAETSAPARKRRSKKKRLVTRGQAHILATYNNTIITLTDQTGNVLVNCSAGQVGFKGPKKSTPYAAGIVVRTALEKVRDYGLKEVEVL
;
A
#
# COMPACT_ATOMS: atom_id res chain seq x y z
N MET A 1 24.78 29.92 13.95
CA MET A 1 24.29 30.80 12.86
C MET A 1 24.22 29.92 11.62
N LYS A 2 23.12 29.70 10.89
CA LYS A 2 21.84 30.41 10.69
C LYS A 2 20.93 29.35 9.99
N ALA A 3 19.78 29.00 10.59
CA ALA A 3 18.42 29.31 10.10
C ALA A 3 18.20 28.95 8.61
N GLU A 4 17.34 27.96 8.30
CA GLU A 4 15.93 28.16 7.87
C GLU A 4 15.88 28.70 6.43
N GLU A 5 15.11 28.20 5.45
CA GLU A 5 13.69 27.95 5.53
C GLU A 5 13.15 27.33 4.21
N LYS A 6 12.11 26.54 4.41
CA LYS A 6 11.00 26.05 3.58
C LYS A 6 10.75 26.51 2.13
N LYS A 7 10.13 25.53 1.43
CA LYS A 7 8.94 25.58 0.53
C LYS A 7 9.13 26.24 -0.84
N PRO A 8 8.16 26.13 -1.77
CA PRO A 8 7.20 25.05 -2.10
C PRO A 8 7.15 24.81 -3.64
N VAL A 9 6.50 23.77 -4.16
CA VAL A 9 5.66 23.89 -5.39
C VAL A 9 4.59 22.81 -5.34
N SER A 10 3.36 23.28 -5.21
CA SER A 10 2.09 22.59 -5.40
C SER A 10 1.65 22.69 -6.87
N GLU A 11 0.81 21.74 -7.26
CA GLU A 11 -0.33 21.92 -8.19
C GLU A 11 -0.09 22.13 -9.69
N GLU A 12 -0.55 21.16 -10.50
CA GLU A 12 -1.70 21.25 -11.42
C GLU A 12 -1.61 20.07 -12.41
N THR A 13 -2.47 19.06 -12.30
CA THR A 13 -3.78 18.95 -12.96
C THR A 13 -3.69 18.86 -14.49
N LYS A 14 -4.03 17.69 -15.03
CA LYS A 14 -4.97 17.59 -16.15
C LYS A 14 -5.57 16.18 -16.24
N ALA A 15 -6.78 16.09 -15.72
CA ALA A 15 -7.75 15.10 -16.10
C ALA A 15 -8.35 15.45 -17.48
N SER A 16 -8.67 14.43 -18.27
CA SER A 16 -9.88 14.37 -19.11
C SER A 16 -10.22 12.89 -19.28
N THR A 17 -11.28 12.39 -18.62
CA THR A 17 -12.62 12.09 -19.20
C THR A 17 -12.56 11.00 -20.28
N GLU A 18 -13.34 9.91 -20.30
CA GLU A 18 -14.74 9.73 -19.92
C GLU A 18 -15.11 8.23 -20.05
N ALA A 19 -15.97 7.68 -19.17
CA ALA A 19 -17.00 6.69 -19.50
C ALA A 19 -17.86 6.36 -18.24
N ALA A 20 -19.15 6.73 -18.34
CA ALA A 20 -20.36 6.37 -17.59
C ALA A 20 -20.47 4.87 -17.19
N GLU A 21 -21.31 4.37 -16.27
CA GLU A 21 -22.37 4.78 -15.32
C GLU A 21 -22.53 3.54 -14.39
N THR A 22 -22.89 3.61 -13.10
CA THR A 22 -24.26 3.38 -12.61
C THR A 22 -24.26 3.58 -11.09
N SER A 23 -25.21 4.36 -10.60
CA SER A 23 -25.46 4.71 -9.20
C SER A 23 -25.99 3.54 -8.36
N ALA A 24 -25.31 3.24 -7.25
CA ALA A 24 -25.88 2.51 -6.11
C ALA A 24 -25.51 3.26 -4.82
N PRO A 25 -26.41 3.38 -3.82
CA PRO A 25 -26.19 4.23 -2.66
C PRO A 25 -24.99 3.70 -1.87
N ALA A 26 -23.92 4.49 -1.82
CA ALA A 26 -22.72 4.18 -1.07
C ALA A 26 -23.06 4.12 0.42
N ARG A 27 -23.31 2.90 0.92
CA ARG A 27 -23.39 2.59 2.35
C ARG A 27 -22.17 3.20 3.01
N LYS A 28 -22.34 4.29 3.78
CA LYS A 28 -21.29 4.93 4.57
C LYS A 28 -20.60 3.84 5.39
N ARG A 29 -19.48 3.32 4.87
CA ARG A 29 -18.63 2.40 5.61
C ARG A 29 -18.10 3.24 6.75
N ARG A 30 -18.57 2.94 7.97
CA ARG A 30 -17.95 3.42 9.21
C ARG A 30 -16.45 3.35 8.99
N SER A 31 -15.79 4.50 9.02
CA SER A 31 -14.34 4.57 8.94
C SER A 31 -13.83 3.72 10.11
N LYS A 32 -13.23 2.58 9.78
CA LYS A 32 -12.52 1.78 10.78
C LYS A 32 -11.50 2.73 11.39
N LYS A 33 -11.58 2.95 12.71
CA LYS A 33 -10.54 3.66 13.45
C LYS A 33 -9.19 3.08 13.01
N LYS A 34 -8.32 3.93 12.46
CA LYS A 34 -6.94 3.54 12.14
C LYS A 34 -6.30 3.14 13.47
N ARG A 35 -6.11 1.84 13.69
CA ARG A 35 -5.35 1.34 14.83
C ARG A 35 -3.91 1.73 14.57
N LEU A 36 -3.29 2.46 15.51
CA LEU A 36 -1.86 2.66 15.48
C LEU A 36 -1.18 1.41 16.04
N VAL A 37 -0.27 0.85 15.25
CA VAL A 37 0.46 -0.36 15.61
C VAL A 37 1.93 -0.09 15.39
N THR A 38 2.73 -0.17 16.47
CA THR A 38 4.15 0.19 16.44
C THR A 38 5.02 -0.97 15.93
N ARG A 39 4.64 -2.21 16.27
CA ARG A 39 5.35 -3.45 15.94
C ARG A 39 4.43 -4.42 15.22
N GLY A 40 4.91 -5.02 14.15
CA GLY A 40 4.12 -5.97 13.35
C GLY A 40 4.95 -7.08 12.74
N GLN A 41 4.28 -7.91 11.93
CA GLN A 41 4.88 -9.00 11.18
C GLN A 41 4.63 -8.79 9.68
N ALA A 42 5.57 -9.22 8.84
CA ALA A 42 5.47 -9.21 7.39
C ALA A 42 5.49 -10.65 6.89
N HIS A 43 4.37 -11.09 6.31
CA HIS A 43 4.26 -12.37 5.65
C HIS A 43 4.51 -12.21 4.16
N ILE A 44 5.51 -12.93 3.63
CA ILE A 44 5.87 -12.87 2.22
C ILE A 44 5.57 -14.20 1.56
N LEU A 45 4.55 -14.21 0.70
CA LEU A 45 4.18 -15.36 -0.13
C LEU A 45 4.78 -15.18 -1.53
N ALA A 46 5.98 -15.74 -1.72
CA ALA A 46 6.67 -15.78 -3.01
C ALA A 46 6.36 -17.11 -3.72
N THR A 47 5.49 -17.06 -4.72
CA THR A 47 5.15 -18.22 -5.57
C THR A 47 5.71 -18.00 -6.98
N TYR A 48 5.76 -19.06 -7.78
CA TYR A 48 6.22 -18.99 -9.18
C TYR A 48 5.46 -18.01 -10.06
N ASN A 49 4.22 -17.65 -9.70
CA ASN A 49 3.33 -16.84 -10.52
C ASN A 49 3.00 -15.48 -9.90
N ASN A 50 3.37 -15.26 -8.64
CA ASN A 50 2.98 -14.06 -7.90
C ASN A 50 3.80 -13.87 -6.62
N THR A 51 4.01 -12.61 -6.25
CA THR A 51 4.48 -12.20 -4.93
C THR A 51 3.37 -11.46 -4.21
N ILE A 52 3.00 -11.95 -3.02
CA ILE A 52 1.99 -11.35 -2.15
C ILE A 52 2.66 -10.98 -0.83
N ILE A 53 2.43 -9.75 -0.38
CA ILE A 53 3.01 -9.23 0.86
C ILE A 53 1.86 -8.79 1.74
N THR A 54 1.78 -9.38 2.92
CA THR A 54 0.77 -9.07 3.91
C THR A 54 1.45 -8.56 5.17
N LEU A 55 1.13 -7.34 5.57
CA LEU A 55 1.60 -6.74 6.81
C LEU A 55 0.51 -6.89 7.87
N THR A 56 0.90 -7.44 9.00
CA THR A 56 0.02 -7.81 10.11
C THR A 56 0.51 -7.21 11.42
N ASP A 57 -0.40 -7.12 12.38
CA ASP A 57 -0.06 -6.91 13.79
C ASP A 57 0.55 -8.19 14.38
N GLN A 58 1.18 -8.10 15.55
CA GLN A 58 1.65 -9.28 16.31
C GLN A 58 0.52 -10.28 16.65
N THR A 59 -0.73 -9.85 16.61
CA THR A 59 -1.92 -10.71 16.82
C THR A 59 -2.46 -11.35 15.53
N GLY A 60 -1.80 -11.15 14.39
CA GLY A 60 -2.22 -11.71 13.09
C GLY A 60 -3.33 -10.92 12.39
N ASN A 61 -3.69 -9.73 12.89
CA ASN A 61 -4.65 -8.86 12.20
C ASN A 61 -4.00 -8.21 10.97
N VAL A 62 -4.60 -8.36 9.79
CA VAL A 62 -4.07 -7.76 8.56
C VAL A 62 -4.32 -6.25 8.52
N LEU A 63 -3.23 -5.49 8.38
CA LEU A 63 -3.25 -4.04 8.18
C LEU A 63 -3.34 -3.71 6.69
N VAL A 64 -2.39 -4.25 5.92
CA VAL A 64 -2.22 -3.99 4.49
C VAL A 64 -1.89 -5.29 3.79
N ASN A 65 -2.47 -5.47 2.61
CA ASN A 65 -2.08 -6.52 1.67
C ASN A 65 -1.79 -5.87 0.32
N CYS A 66 -0.71 -6.29 -0.34
CA CYS A 66 -0.36 -5.91 -1.69
C CYS A 66 0.16 -7.12 -2.46
N SER A 67 -0.13 -7.16 -3.75
CA SER A 67 0.35 -8.20 -4.66
C SER A 67 0.82 -7.61 -5.98
N ALA A 68 1.62 -8.36 -6.74
CA ALA A 68 2.08 -7.92 -8.07
C ALA A 68 0.92 -7.59 -9.01
N GLY A 69 -0.20 -8.32 -8.92
CA GLY A 69 -1.40 -8.03 -9.70
C GLY A 69 -2.05 -6.68 -9.34
N GLN A 70 -2.03 -6.30 -8.06
CA GLN A 70 -2.62 -5.04 -7.59
C GLN A 70 -1.81 -3.80 -8.03
N VAL A 71 -0.51 -3.96 -8.25
CA VAL A 71 0.39 -2.91 -8.74
C VAL A 71 0.33 -2.76 -10.27
N GLY A 72 -0.43 -3.62 -10.96
CA GLY A 72 -0.64 -3.53 -12.40
C GLY A 72 0.31 -4.40 -13.24
N PHE A 73 1.13 -5.26 -12.61
CA PHE A 73 1.90 -6.25 -13.34
C PHE A 73 0.97 -7.32 -13.93
N LYS A 74 1.13 -7.60 -15.22
CA LYS A 74 0.32 -8.58 -15.96
C LYS A 74 1.20 -9.72 -16.51
N GLY A 75 0.59 -10.90 -16.64
CA GLY A 75 1.25 -12.10 -17.17
C GLY A 75 2.49 -12.52 -16.37
N PRO A 76 3.55 -13.03 -17.03
CA PRO A 76 4.75 -13.56 -16.37
C PRO A 76 5.58 -12.48 -15.66
N LYS A 77 5.31 -11.19 -15.92
CA LYS A 77 6.00 -10.07 -15.25
C LYS A 77 5.68 -10.01 -13.74
N LYS A 78 4.62 -10.69 -13.28
CA LYS A 78 4.24 -10.77 -11.86
C LYS A 78 5.24 -11.53 -10.99
N SER A 79 6.03 -12.42 -11.58
CA SER A 79 6.98 -13.29 -10.88
C SER A 79 8.39 -12.74 -10.84
N THR A 80 8.59 -11.51 -11.33
CA THR A 80 9.91 -10.90 -11.43
C THR A 80 10.33 -10.28 -10.09
N PRO A 81 11.63 -10.29 -9.75
CA PRO A 81 12.13 -9.64 -8.54
C PRO A 81 11.89 -8.12 -8.57
N TYR A 82 11.85 -7.53 -9.77
CA TYR A 82 11.48 -6.12 -9.94
C TYR A 82 10.04 -5.85 -9.47
N ALA A 83 9.09 -6.70 -9.85
CA ALA A 83 7.72 -6.58 -9.38
C ALA A 83 7.63 -6.70 -7.85
N ALA A 84 8.35 -7.64 -7.24
CA ALA A 84 8.41 -7.79 -5.79
C ALA A 84 8.89 -6.49 -5.11
N GLY A 85 9.93 -5.83 -5.64
CA GLY A 85 10.43 -4.56 -5.12
C GLY A 85 9.40 -3.43 -5.16
N ILE A 86 8.63 -3.31 -6.25
CA ILE A 86 7.56 -2.30 -6.33
C ILE A 86 6.41 -2.64 -5.37
N VAL A 87 6.03 -3.92 -5.24
CA VAL A 87 5.00 -4.37 -4.30
C VAL A 87 5.36 -4.02 -2.86
N VAL A 88 6.61 -4.23 -2.44
CA VAL A 88 7.10 -3.83 -1.11
C VAL A 88 6.95 -2.33 -0.90
N ARG A 89 7.38 -1.51 -1.88
CA ARG A 89 7.28 -0.04 -1.78
C ARG A 89 5.83 0.42 -1.60
N THR A 90 4.93 -0.09 -2.42
CA THR A 90 3.50 0.23 -2.33
C THR A 90 2.88 -0.26 -1.01
N ALA A 91 3.31 -1.41 -0.48
CA ALA A 91 2.85 -1.90 0.82
C ALA A 91 3.31 -0.97 1.95
N LEU A 92 4.58 -0.54 1.93
CA LEU A 92 5.15 0.37 2.91
C LEU A 92 4.47 1.75 2.89
N GLU A 93 4.18 2.29 1.71
CA GLU A 93 3.45 3.57 1.58
C GLU A 93 2.10 3.53 2.27
N LYS A 94 1.33 2.45 2.06
CA LYS A 94 0.02 2.24 2.70
C LYS A 94 0.15 1.99 4.20
N VAL A 95 1.26 1.41 4.65
CA VAL A 95 1.46 1.08 6.07
C VAL A 95 1.86 2.29 6.91
N ARG A 96 2.45 3.31 6.30
CA ARG A 96 2.84 4.57 6.98
C ARG A 96 1.67 5.21 7.73
N ASP A 97 0.46 5.09 7.18
CA ASP A 97 -0.79 5.54 7.80
C ASP A 97 -1.12 4.89 9.15
N TYR A 98 -0.59 3.68 9.40
CA TYR A 98 -0.86 2.88 10.60
C TYR A 98 0.24 3.02 11.66
N GLY A 99 1.33 3.72 11.37
CA GLY A 99 2.39 4.02 12.34
C GLY A 99 3.32 2.85 12.67
N LEU A 100 3.42 1.84 11.79
CA LEU A 100 4.37 0.74 11.93
C LEU A 100 5.82 1.25 11.84
N LYS A 101 6.63 0.90 12.85
CA LYS A 101 8.05 1.28 12.93
C LYS A 101 8.97 0.08 12.78
N GLU A 102 8.59 -1.04 13.39
CA GLU A 102 9.38 -2.27 13.40
C GLU A 102 8.52 -3.41 12.87
N VAL A 103 9.12 -4.24 12.02
CA VAL A 103 8.45 -5.38 11.39
C VAL A 103 9.39 -6.58 11.39
N GLU A 104 8.88 -7.73 11.82
CA GLU A 104 9.56 -9.02 11.74
C GLU A 104 9.08 -9.79 10.50
N VAL A 105 9.98 -10.44 9.77
CA VAL A 105 9.65 -11.14 8.52
C VAL A 105 9.41 -12.62 8.80
N LEU A 106 8.32 -13.16 8.24
CA LEU A 106 7.91 -14.57 8.30
C LEU A 106 7.76 -15.19 6.89
#